data_AF-A0A7J4LMN1-F1
#
_entry.id   AF-A0A7J4LMN1-F1
#
_cell.length_a   1.000
_cell.length_b   1.000
_cell.length_c   1.000
_cell.angle_alpha   90.00
_cell.angle_beta   90.00
_cell.angle_gamma   90.00
#
_symmetry.space_group_name_H-M   'P 1'
#
loop_
_entity.id
_entity.type
_entity.pdbx_description
1 polymer ?
#
loop_
_entity_poly.entity_id
_entity_poly.type
_entity_poly.pdbx_seq_one_letter_code
_entity_poly.pdbx_strand_id
1 'polypeptide(L)'
;VIQGLLEERKEALASVLTEKEMGEIKEINKEISEPEGIKQKEYSGFRILTPELYLAAGTNRGNFGNKEGFSLGNTITYSLPKDFDIHNFYFDGDWLNNNDNTELKSANGKLVLKFAANEVNLVAGADKEIAVKVKIDGKPVELKNKGAHVEIADKNSINGINNDIMKIKAFDLYNIYSSSDYGSHVIELEAIEPGLMVYSFTFG
;
A
#
# COMPACT_ATOMS: atom_id res chain seq x y z
N VAL A 1 3.61 25.70 10.60
CA VAL A 1 2.14 25.59 10.43
C VAL A 1 1.55 24.55 11.38
N ILE A 2 1.96 23.28 11.34
CA ILE A 2 1.41 22.21 12.22
C ILE A 2 1.67 22.48 13.72
N GLN A 3 2.87 22.92 14.11
CA GLN A 3 3.14 23.28 15.52
C GLN A 3 2.33 24.49 15.99
N GLY A 4 2.06 25.46 15.11
CA GLY A 4 1.20 26.61 15.45
C GLY A 4 -0.24 26.19 15.69
N LEU A 5 -0.78 25.30 14.85
CA LEU A 5 -2.13 24.75 15.00
C LEU A 5 -2.28 23.85 16.23
N LEU A 6 -1.20 23.20 16.68
CA LEU A 6 -1.17 22.41 17.91
C LEU A 6 -1.19 23.29 19.17
N GLU A 7 -0.43 24.38 19.18
CA GLU A 7 -0.43 25.31 20.31
C GLU A 7 -1.74 26.11 20.39
N GLU A 8 -2.30 26.55 19.27
CA GLU A 8 -3.64 27.19 19.24
C GLU A 8 -4.73 26.26 19.78
N ARG A 9 -4.68 24.96 19.47
CA ARG A 9 -5.64 23.98 20.03
C ARG A 9 -5.47 23.77 21.53
N LYS A 10 -4.23 23.79 22.04
CA LYS A 10 -3.96 23.63 23.48
C LYS A 10 -4.45 24.84 24.27
N GLU A 11 -4.23 26.05 23.77
CA GLU A 11 -4.74 27.27 24.39
C GLU A 11 -6.27 27.31 24.36
N ALA A 12 -6.89 26.89 23.25
CA ALA A 12 -8.35 26.81 23.15
C ALA A 12 -8.94 25.80 24.16
N LEU A 13 -8.33 24.63 24.33
CA LEU A 13 -8.74 23.63 25.32
C LEU A 13 -8.56 24.12 26.76
N ALA A 14 -7.48 24.86 27.05
CA ALA A 14 -7.23 25.43 28.38
C ALA A 14 -8.24 26.52 28.76
N SER A 15 -8.83 27.22 27.78
CA SER A 15 -9.83 28.28 28.02
C SER A 15 -11.23 27.77 28.40
N VAL A 16 -11.50 26.48 28.21
CA VAL A 16 -12.83 25.86 28.42
C VAL A 16 -12.89 25.01 29.69
N LEU A 17 -11.74 24.70 30.29
CA LEU A 17 -11.62 23.82 31.47
C LEU A 17 -11.53 24.63 32.76
N THR A 18 -12.17 24.14 33.82
CA THR A 18 -12.07 24.71 35.17
C THR A 18 -10.73 24.38 35.83
N GLU A 19 -10.30 25.17 36.82
CA GLU A 19 -9.04 24.93 37.55
C GLU A 19 -8.95 23.51 38.16
N LYS A 20 -10.09 22.93 38.53
CA LYS A 20 -10.18 21.55 39.05
C LYS A 20 -9.91 20.51 37.97
N GLU A 21 -10.50 20.67 36.78
CA GLU A 21 -10.28 19.76 35.65
C GLU A 21 -8.84 19.86 35.11
N MET A 22 -8.24 21.05 35.16
CA MET A 22 -6.81 21.24 34.87
C MET A 22 -5.90 20.53 35.89
N GLY A 23 -6.31 20.46 37.16
CA GLY A 23 -5.58 19.74 38.21
C GLY A 23 -5.56 18.24 37.97
N GLU A 24 -6.71 17.66 37.63
CA GLU A 24 -6.85 16.22 37.35
C GLU A 24 -6.07 15.81 36.08
N ILE A 25 -6.06 16.63 35.04
CA ILE A 25 -5.26 16.38 33.81
C ILE A 25 -3.75 16.44 34.11
N LYS A 26 -3.31 17.34 34.99
CA LYS A 26 -1.89 17.43 35.38
C LYS A 26 -1.42 16.22 36.19
N GLU A 27 -2.28 15.63 37.01
CA GLU A 27 -1.96 14.38 37.73
C GLU A 27 -1.90 13.18 36.78
N ILE A 28 -2.84 13.07 35.84
CA ILE A 28 -2.84 12.01 34.81
C ILE A 28 -1.57 12.09 33.94
N ASN A 29 -1.14 13.30 33.55
CA ASN A 29 0.11 13.49 32.79
C ASN A 29 1.38 13.13 33.57
N LYS A 30 1.31 13.07 34.91
CA LYS A 30 2.45 12.72 35.77
C LYS A 30 2.59 11.20 35.97
N GLU A 31 1.49 10.46 35.87
CA GLU A 31 1.46 8.99 35.88
C GLU A 31 1.73 8.37 34.50
N ILE A 32 1.49 9.11 33.41
CA ILE A 32 1.96 8.74 32.06
C ILE A 32 3.43 9.18 31.95
N SER A 33 4.34 8.50 32.65
CA SER A 33 5.74 8.50 32.20
C SER A 33 5.77 7.90 30.79
N GLU A 34 6.39 8.62 29.86
CA GLU A 34 6.63 8.15 28.49
C GLU A 34 7.08 6.69 28.53
N PRO A 35 6.41 5.75 27.83
CA PRO A 35 6.90 4.40 27.75
C PRO A 35 8.28 4.44 27.09
N GLU A 36 9.32 4.08 27.84
CA GLU A 36 10.66 3.90 27.32
C GLU A 36 10.59 2.92 26.13
N GLY A 37 10.81 3.42 24.91
CA GLY A 37 10.96 2.57 23.73
C GLY A 37 10.14 2.96 22.50
N ILE A 38 9.19 3.89 22.58
CA ILE A 38 8.60 4.45 21.34
C ILE A 38 9.55 5.53 20.83
N LYS A 39 10.55 5.13 20.03
CA LYS A 39 11.22 6.08 19.14
C LYS A 39 10.15 6.63 18.20
N GLN A 40 9.62 7.82 18.49
CA GLN A 40 8.95 8.61 17.46
C GLN A 40 9.92 8.67 16.28
N LYS A 41 9.53 8.05 15.16
CA LYS A 41 10.29 8.10 13.93
C LYS A 41 10.30 9.58 13.54
N GLU A 42 11.39 10.28 13.83
CA GLU A 42 11.59 11.66 13.40
C GLU A 42 11.55 11.64 11.87
N TYR A 43 10.42 12.06 11.29
CA TYR A 43 10.33 12.36 9.88
C TYR A 43 11.09 13.66 9.63
N SER A 44 12.41 13.57 9.58
CA SER A 44 13.26 14.66 9.14
C SER A 44 13.10 14.83 7.62
N GLY A 45 12.41 15.92 7.25
CA GLY A 45 12.17 16.34 5.87
C GLY A 45 10.75 16.07 5.36
N PHE A 46 10.19 17.02 4.60
CA PHE A 46 8.96 16.80 3.84
C PHE A 46 9.20 15.68 2.82
N ARG A 47 8.70 14.47 3.11
CA ARG A 47 8.68 13.36 2.15
C ARG A 47 7.36 13.38 1.42
N ILE A 48 7.39 13.45 0.09
CA ILE A 48 6.18 13.29 -0.73
C ILE A 48 5.91 11.80 -0.84
N LEU A 49 4.95 11.31 -0.04
CA LEU A 49 4.50 9.93 -0.14
C LEU A 49 3.55 9.79 -1.32
N THR A 50 3.55 8.60 -1.94
CA THR A 50 2.43 8.23 -2.80
C THR A 50 1.13 8.34 -2.00
N PRO A 51 0.09 9.02 -2.54
CA PRO A 51 -1.22 9.05 -1.89
C PRO A 51 -1.83 7.64 -1.87
N GLU A 52 -2.87 7.43 -1.08
CA GLU A 52 -3.68 6.21 -1.24
C GLU A 52 -4.21 6.12 -2.68
N LEU A 53 -4.05 4.95 -3.30
CA LEU A 53 -4.45 4.73 -4.69
C LEU A 53 -5.66 3.81 -4.71
N TYR A 54 -6.71 4.19 -5.41
CA TYR A 54 -7.92 3.37 -5.57
C TYR A 54 -7.97 2.75 -6.97
N LEU A 55 -8.11 1.42 -7.03
CA LEU A 55 -7.87 0.63 -8.23
C LEU A 55 -9.16 0.29 -9.00
N ALA A 56 -10.32 0.82 -8.59
CA ALA A 56 -11.60 0.55 -9.22
C ALA A 56 -12.13 1.73 -10.02
N ALA A 57 -12.97 1.46 -11.01
CA ALA A 57 -13.52 2.49 -11.90
C ALA A 57 -14.36 3.54 -11.14
N GLY A 58 -15.08 3.14 -10.09
CA GLY A 58 -15.93 4.06 -9.30
C GLY A 58 -15.17 4.85 -8.23
N THR A 59 -13.97 4.42 -7.83
CA THR A 59 -13.24 5.01 -6.70
C THR A 59 -11.94 5.69 -7.09
N ASN A 60 -11.38 5.40 -8.27
CA ASN A 60 -10.12 5.98 -8.75
C ASN A 60 -10.09 7.52 -8.68
N ARG A 61 -8.91 8.06 -8.36
CA ARG A 61 -8.66 9.50 -8.13
C ARG A 61 -7.63 10.11 -9.09
N GLY A 62 -7.32 9.42 -10.19
CA GLY A 62 -6.48 9.96 -11.27
C GLY A 62 -5.09 9.33 -11.40
N ASN A 63 -4.81 8.24 -10.68
CA ASN A 63 -3.50 7.58 -10.64
C ASN A 63 -3.41 6.34 -11.54
N PHE A 64 -4.39 6.15 -12.43
CA PHE A 64 -4.40 5.03 -13.36
C PHE A 64 -3.66 5.40 -14.64
N GLY A 65 -2.58 4.67 -14.94
CA GLY A 65 -1.65 5.04 -16.01
C GLY A 65 -1.84 4.28 -17.32
N ASN A 66 -2.73 3.29 -17.40
CA ASN A 66 -3.04 2.63 -18.67
C ASN A 66 -3.75 3.60 -19.63
N LYS A 67 -3.31 3.61 -20.90
CA LYS A 67 -3.90 4.42 -21.97
C LYS A 67 -5.35 4.03 -22.28
N GLU A 68 -5.72 2.80 -21.98
CA GLU A 68 -7.06 2.24 -22.24
C GLU A 68 -8.11 2.86 -21.31
N GLY A 69 -7.72 3.35 -20.13
CA GLY A 69 -8.62 3.94 -19.15
C GLY A 69 -9.61 2.93 -18.55
N PHE A 70 -10.43 3.38 -17.61
CA PHE A 70 -11.45 2.54 -16.97
C PHE A 70 -12.75 2.50 -17.79
N SER A 71 -13.43 1.36 -17.74
CA SER A 71 -14.82 1.23 -18.21
C SER A 71 -15.67 0.48 -17.20
N LEU A 72 -16.46 1.19 -16.40
CA LEU A 72 -17.30 0.62 -15.35
C LEU A 72 -18.22 -0.51 -15.89
N GLY A 73 -18.15 -1.68 -15.25
CA GLY A 73 -18.92 -2.88 -15.56
C GLY A 73 -18.37 -3.72 -16.72
N ASN A 74 -17.30 -3.28 -17.40
CA ASN A 74 -16.75 -3.97 -18.56
C ASN A 74 -15.37 -4.57 -18.27
N THR A 75 -15.04 -5.64 -18.98
CA THR A 75 -13.69 -6.20 -19.03
C THR A 75 -12.89 -5.50 -20.12
N ILE A 76 -11.73 -4.99 -19.76
CA ILE A 76 -10.80 -4.31 -20.66
C ILE A 76 -9.48 -5.09 -20.68
N THR A 77 -8.92 -5.28 -21.87
CA THR A 77 -7.56 -5.79 -22.06
C THR A 77 -6.59 -4.64 -21.92
N TYR A 78 -5.75 -4.69 -20.89
CA TYR A 78 -4.74 -3.69 -20.60
C TYR A 78 -3.36 -4.14 -21.08
N SER A 79 -2.55 -3.16 -21.50
CA SER A 79 -1.16 -3.37 -21.89
C SER A 79 -0.25 -2.42 -21.13
N LEU A 80 0.89 -2.92 -20.64
CA LEU A 80 1.87 -2.07 -19.94
C LEU A 80 2.56 -1.10 -20.92
N PRO A 81 2.73 0.18 -20.53
CA PRO A 81 3.63 1.08 -21.25
C PRO A 81 5.10 0.68 -21.04
N LYS A 82 5.98 1.31 -21.81
CA LYS A 82 7.44 1.11 -21.68
C LYS A 82 7.99 1.68 -20.36
N ASP A 83 7.41 2.79 -19.90
CA ASP A 83 7.86 3.54 -18.74
C ASP A 83 6.66 3.81 -17.80
N PHE A 84 6.94 3.88 -16.49
CA PHE A 84 5.94 4.12 -15.46
C PHE A 84 6.16 5.48 -14.80
N ASP A 85 5.06 6.20 -14.56
CA ASP A 85 5.04 7.48 -13.87
C ASP A 85 4.96 7.26 -12.36
N ILE A 86 5.63 8.13 -11.59
CA ILE A 86 5.59 8.08 -10.13
C ILE A 86 4.15 8.30 -9.64
N HIS A 87 3.76 7.55 -8.60
CA HIS A 87 2.43 7.56 -8.00
C HIS A 87 1.32 6.97 -8.88
N ASN A 88 1.66 6.25 -9.96
CA ASN A 88 0.69 5.62 -10.84
C ASN A 88 0.77 4.10 -10.79
N PHE A 89 -0.39 3.48 -11.01
CA PHE A 89 -0.53 2.04 -11.18
C PHE A 89 -1.01 1.67 -12.59
N TYR A 90 -0.70 0.44 -12.99
CA TYR A 90 -0.92 -0.09 -14.32
C TYR A 90 -1.32 -1.56 -14.25
N PHE A 91 -2.17 -1.98 -15.17
CA PHE A 91 -2.58 -3.36 -15.39
C PHE A 91 -2.01 -3.93 -16.69
N ASP A 92 -1.85 -5.25 -16.71
CA ASP A 92 -1.62 -6.10 -17.88
C ASP A 92 -2.61 -7.27 -17.83
N GLY A 93 -3.20 -7.64 -18.96
CA GLY A 93 -4.21 -8.70 -19.06
C GLY A 93 -5.65 -8.19 -19.09
N ASP A 94 -6.61 -9.09 -18.96
CA ASP A 94 -8.04 -8.78 -19.05
C ASP A 94 -8.61 -8.56 -17.66
N TRP A 95 -9.05 -7.32 -17.36
CA TRP A 95 -9.55 -6.94 -16.04
C TRP A 95 -10.98 -6.39 -16.13
N LEU A 96 -11.89 -6.95 -15.35
CA LEU A 96 -13.24 -6.45 -15.13
C LEU A 96 -13.18 -5.24 -14.18
N ASN A 97 -13.66 -4.10 -14.64
CA ASN A 97 -13.67 -2.88 -13.84
C ASN A 97 -15.00 -2.73 -13.09
N ASN A 98 -15.03 -3.18 -11.84
CA ASN A 98 -16.19 -3.02 -10.99
C ASN A 98 -16.21 -1.61 -10.35
N ASN A 99 -17.28 -1.32 -9.61
CA ASN A 99 -17.44 -0.02 -8.95
C ASN A 99 -16.42 0.17 -7.82
N ASP A 100 -16.15 -0.87 -7.05
CA ASP A 100 -15.36 -0.86 -5.81
C ASP A 100 -14.06 -1.69 -5.89
N ASN A 101 -13.90 -2.53 -6.91
CA ASN A 101 -12.69 -3.29 -7.18
C ASN A 101 -12.39 -3.41 -8.69
N THR A 102 -11.23 -3.95 -9.02
CA THR A 102 -10.91 -4.44 -10.37
C THR A 102 -10.49 -5.91 -10.28
N GLU A 103 -11.11 -6.77 -11.09
CA GLU A 103 -10.97 -8.22 -11.01
C GLU A 103 -10.25 -8.77 -12.25
N LEU A 104 -9.21 -9.58 -12.05
CA LEU A 104 -8.51 -10.27 -13.13
C LEU A 104 -9.38 -11.39 -13.72
N LYS A 105 -9.64 -11.35 -15.02
CA LYS A 105 -10.42 -12.38 -15.76
C LYS A 105 -9.56 -13.28 -16.64
N SER A 106 -8.43 -12.79 -17.13
CA SER A 106 -7.49 -13.61 -17.92
C SER A 106 -6.74 -14.62 -17.06
N ALA A 107 -6.16 -15.65 -17.71
CA ALA A 107 -5.42 -16.72 -17.03
C ALA A 107 -4.19 -16.21 -16.25
N ASN A 108 -3.63 -15.08 -16.65
CA ASN A 108 -2.61 -14.35 -15.92
C ASN A 108 -2.85 -12.85 -16.07
N GLY A 109 -2.24 -12.06 -15.19
CA GLY A 109 -2.27 -10.62 -15.27
C GLY A 109 -1.26 -9.99 -14.35
N LYS A 110 -0.95 -8.72 -14.61
CA LYS A 110 -0.01 -7.94 -13.79
C LYS A 110 -0.66 -6.70 -13.24
N LEU A 111 -0.23 -6.32 -12.05
CA LEU A 111 -0.44 -5.02 -11.45
C LEU A 111 0.93 -4.43 -11.13
N VAL A 112 1.24 -3.29 -11.74
CA VAL A 112 2.50 -2.58 -11.57
C VAL A 112 2.21 -1.24 -10.91
N LEU A 113 3.01 -0.87 -9.91
CA LEU A 113 2.92 0.42 -9.23
C LEU A 113 4.31 1.02 -9.11
N LYS A 114 4.48 2.27 -9.54
CA LYS A 114 5.65 3.07 -9.19
C LYS A 114 5.32 4.02 -8.06
N PHE A 115 6.00 3.89 -6.93
CA PHE A 115 5.65 4.57 -5.68
C PHE A 115 6.86 5.22 -5.03
N ALA A 116 6.61 6.12 -4.06
CA ALA A 116 7.59 6.62 -3.11
C ALA A 116 7.05 6.44 -1.67
N ALA A 117 7.60 5.48 -0.92
CA ALA A 117 7.19 5.13 0.44
C ALA A 117 8.22 4.18 1.09
N ASN A 118 8.09 3.99 2.40
CA ASN A 118 8.84 2.96 3.13
C ASN A 118 8.05 1.65 3.18
N GLU A 119 6.73 1.73 3.22
CA GLU A 119 5.84 0.57 3.29
C GLU A 119 4.77 0.66 2.20
N VAL A 120 4.40 -0.50 1.65
CA VAL A 120 3.29 -0.64 0.71
C VAL A 120 2.39 -1.76 1.19
N ASN A 121 1.09 -1.46 1.28
CA ASN A 121 0.07 -2.45 1.51
C ASN A 121 -0.91 -2.48 0.34
N LEU A 122 -1.39 -3.67 -0.01
CA LEU A 122 -2.42 -3.91 -1.00
C LEU A 122 -3.68 -4.40 -0.30
N VAL A 123 -4.81 -3.73 -0.54
CA VAL A 123 -6.13 -4.27 -0.20
C VAL A 123 -6.60 -5.11 -1.38
N ALA A 124 -6.69 -6.42 -1.17
CA ALA A 124 -7.06 -7.39 -2.20
C ALA A 124 -7.83 -8.56 -1.61
N GLY A 125 -8.44 -9.36 -2.48
CA GLY A 125 -9.10 -10.61 -2.12
C GLY A 125 -9.28 -11.54 -3.32
N ALA A 126 -9.65 -12.78 -3.06
CA ALA A 126 -9.95 -13.77 -4.09
C ALA A 126 -10.82 -14.89 -3.50
N ASP A 127 -11.84 -15.35 -4.24
CA ASP A 127 -12.72 -16.44 -3.75
C ASP A 127 -11.96 -17.74 -3.51
N LYS A 128 -10.92 -17.98 -4.32
CA LYS A 128 -9.96 -19.08 -4.17
C LYS A 128 -8.59 -18.48 -3.87
N GLU A 129 -7.76 -19.23 -3.13
CA GLU A 129 -6.38 -18.79 -2.89
C GLU A 129 -5.63 -18.68 -4.21
N ILE A 130 -5.05 -17.51 -4.47
CA ILE A 130 -4.24 -17.24 -5.65
C ILE A 130 -2.81 -16.90 -5.19
N ALA A 131 -1.84 -17.51 -5.86
CA ALA A 131 -0.44 -17.13 -5.72
C ALA A 131 -0.13 -15.93 -6.63
N VAL A 132 0.45 -14.90 -6.04
CA VAL A 132 0.90 -13.70 -6.76
C VAL A 132 2.40 -13.57 -6.58
N LYS A 133 3.14 -13.50 -7.70
CA LYS A 133 4.59 -13.27 -7.68
C LYS A 133 4.85 -11.79 -7.41
N VAL A 134 5.87 -11.50 -6.61
CA VAL A 134 6.24 -10.13 -6.24
C VAL A 134 7.66 -9.84 -6.70
N LYS A 135 7.87 -8.67 -7.33
CA LYS A 135 9.19 -8.14 -7.66
C LYS A 135 9.28 -6.67 -7.29
N ILE A 136 10.49 -6.23 -6.95
CA ILE A 136 10.84 -4.83 -6.73
C ILE A 136 11.93 -4.45 -7.71
N ASP A 137 11.71 -3.38 -8.47
CA ASP A 137 12.64 -2.87 -9.49
C ASP A 137 13.13 -3.95 -10.46
N GLY A 138 12.21 -4.82 -10.91
CA GLY A 138 12.48 -5.96 -11.80
C GLY A 138 13.25 -7.12 -11.16
N LYS A 139 13.52 -7.08 -9.85
CA LYS A 139 14.32 -8.07 -9.13
C LYS A 139 13.49 -8.80 -8.06
N PRO A 140 13.94 -9.99 -7.61
CA PRO A 140 13.42 -10.62 -6.40
C PRO A 140 13.49 -9.67 -5.20
N VAL A 141 12.55 -9.82 -4.28
CA VAL A 141 12.42 -9.06 -3.04
C VAL A 141 13.59 -9.37 -2.11
N GLU A 142 14.32 -8.34 -1.71
CA GLU A 142 15.38 -8.49 -0.71
C GLU A 142 14.77 -8.75 0.68
N LEU A 143 15.40 -9.62 1.48
CA LEU A 143 14.91 -9.97 2.82
C LEU A 143 14.68 -8.77 3.73
N LYS A 144 15.53 -7.74 3.62
CA LYS A 144 15.42 -6.49 4.39
C LYS A 144 14.25 -5.58 3.95
N ASN A 145 13.72 -5.79 2.75
CA ASN A 145 12.66 -4.98 2.14
C ASN A 145 11.32 -5.76 2.05
N LYS A 146 11.28 -6.96 2.64
CA LYS A 146 10.20 -7.94 2.49
C LYS A 146 8.97 -7.52 3.29
N GLY A 147 7.83 -7.42 2.63
CA GLY A 147 6.56 -7.25 3.33
C GLY A 147 6.19 -8.48 4.17
N ALA A 148 5.37 -8.28 5.20
CA ALA A 148 4.97 -9.34 6.13
C ALA A 148 4.30 -10.53 5.42
N HIS A 149 3.60 -10.29 4.31
CA HIS A 149 2.85 -11.32 3.56
C HIS A 149 3.60 -11.87 2.34
N VAL A 150 4.85 -11.46 2.14
CA VAL A 150 5.70 -11.99 1.06
C VAL A 150 6.56 -13.11 1.61
N GLU A 151 6.51 -14.27 0.96
CA GLU A 151 7.39 -15.41 1.16
C GLU A 151 8.50 -15.38 0.12
N ILE A 152 9.76 -15.31 0.57
CA ILE A 152 10.92 -15.36 -0.32
C ILE A 152 11.17 -16.82 -0.72
N ALA A 153 11.28 -17.07 -2.02
CA ALA A 153 11.51 -18.42 -2.51
C ALA A 153 12.88 -18.96 -2.04
N ASP A 154 12.93 -20.22 -1.61
CA ASP A 154 14.20 -20.89 -1.34
C ASP A 154 15.02 -20.97 -2.63
N LYS A 155 16.24 -20.42 -2.60
CA LYS A 155 17.20 -20.45 -3.71
C LYS A 155 17.59 -21.89 -4.12
N ASN A 156 17.32 -22.88 -3.26
CA ASN A 156 17.55 -24.30 -3.52
C ASN A 156 16.30 -25.05 -4.02
N SER A 157 15.20 -24.35 -4.31
CA SER A 157 13.98 -24.99 -4.80
C SER A 157 14.19 -25.66 -6.17
N ILE A 158 14.05 -26.98 -6.18
CA ILE A 158 14.45 -27.90 -7.26
C ILE A 158 13.57 -27.75 -8.52
N ASN A 159 12.46 -27.01 -8.43
CA ASN A 159 11.48 -26.88 -9.53
C ASN A 159 11.61 -25.58 -10.35
N GLY A 160 12.68 -24.79 -10.15
CA GLY A 160 13.01 -23.66 -11.04
C GLY A 160 12.06 -22.45 -10.98
N ILE A 161 11.03 -22.48 -10.12
CA ILE A 161 10.18 -21.31 -9.86
C ILE A 161 10.79 -20.49 -8.72
N ASN A 162 11.81 -19.71 -9.05
CA ASN A 162 12.48 -18.77 -8.14
C ASN A 162 11.76 -17.40 -8.16
N ASN A 163 10.50 -17.36 -7.75
CA ASN A 163 9.78 -16.09 -7.60
C ASN A 163 9.27 -15.99 -6.17
N ASP A 164 9.46 -14.83 -5.55
CA ASP A 164 8.87 -14.53 -4.25
C ASP A 164 7.37 -14.42 -4.43
N ILE A 165 6.61 -14.98 -3.50
CA ILE A 165 5.16 -15.15 -3.63
C ILE A 165 4.43 -14.55 -2.43
N MET A 166 3.23 -14.07 -2.67
CA MET A 166 2.21 -13.84 -1.65
C MET A 166 0.97 -14.66 -1.99
N LYS A 167 0.23 -15.08 -0.97
CA LYS A 167 -1.04 -15.81 -1.11
C LYS A 167 -2.19 -14.88 -0.78
N ILE A 168 -3.10 -14.71 -1.73
CA ILE A 168 -4.30 -13.87 -1.58
C ILE A 168 -5.51 -14.78 -1.53
N LYS A 169 -6.37 -14.59 -0.53
CA LYS A 169 -7.64 -15.31 -0.39
C LYS A 169 -8.64 -14.45 0.37
N ALA A 170 -8.34 -14.15 1.63
CA ALA A 170 -9.17 -13.24 2.42
C ALA A 170 -9.20 -11.85 1.76
N PHE A 171 -10.34 -11.17 1.85
CA PHE A 171 -10.43 -9.75 1.53
C PHE A 171 -9.76 -8.98 2.67
N ASP A 172 -8.48 -8.65 2.52
CA ASP A 172 -7.65 -8.14 3.61
C ASP A 172 -6.56 -7.16 3.10
N LEU A 173 -5.84 -6.57 4.04
CA LEU A 173 -4.69 -5.71 3.83
C LEU A 173 -3.39 -6.52 3.88
N TYR A 174 -2.76 -6.65 2.72
CA TYR A 174 -1.52 -7.38 2.53
C TYR A 174 -0.34 -6.40 2.50
N ASN A 175 0.49 -6.40 3.55
CA ASN A 175 1.80 -5.74 3.49
C ASN A 175 2.75 -6.48 2.52
N ILE A 176 3.09 -5.82 1.41
CA ILE A 176 3.85 -6.39 0.29
C ILE A 176 5.27 -5.83 0.16
N TYR A 177 5.56 -4.72 0.82
CA TYR A 177 6.88 -4.11 0.88
C TYR A 177 7.05 -3.36 2.20
N SER A 178 8.24 -3.46 2.80
CA SER A 178 8.59 -2.72 4.02
C SER A 178 10.10 -2.51 4.09
N SER A 179 10.54 -1.26 4.13
CA SER A 179 11.95 -0.86 4.16
C SER A 179 12.25 0.22 5.22
N SER A 180 13.46 0.21 5.76
CA SER A 180 13.96 1.28 6.63
C SER A 180 14.21 2.58 5.88
N ASP A 181 14.48 2.49 4.58
CA ASP A 181 14.94 3.61 3.77
C ASP A 181 13.81 4.11 2.88
N TYR A 182 13.58 5.43 2.88
CA TYR A 182 12.62 6.03 1.96
C TYR A 182 13.22 6.09 0.56
N GLY A 183 12.45 5.65 -0.43
CA GLY A 183 12.87 5.66 -1.82
C GLY A 183 11.70 5.57 -2.77
N SER A 184 12.00 5.75 -4.05
CA SER A 184 11.05 5.46 -5.13
C SER A 184 11.39 4.12 -5.77
N HIS A 185 10.38 3.28 -5.92
CA HIS A 185 10.52 1.92 -6.42
C HIS A 185 9.37 1.56 -7.37
N VAL A 186 9.58 0.53 -8.17
CA VAL A 186 8.53 -0.15 -8.93
C VAL A 186 8.24 -1.48 -8.27
N ILE A 187 7.00 -1.71 -7.86
CA ILE A 187 6.52 -3.03 -7.44
C ILE A 187 5.72 -3.66 -8.59
N GLU A 188 6.04 -4.90 -8.90
CA GLU A 188 5.34 -5.70 -9.90
C GLU A 188 4.71 -6.91 -9.21
N LEU A 189 3.40 -7.06 -9.39
CA LEU A 189 2.59 -8.17 -8.90
C LEU A 189 2.08 -8.96 -10.11
N GLU A 190 2.40 -10.25 -10.20
CA GLU A 190 1.95 -11.12 -11.28
C GLU A 190 1.08 -12.25 -10.71
N ALA A 191 -0.22 -12.18 -10.98
CA ALA A 191 -1.15 -13.27 -10.70
C ALA A 191 -1.10 -14.28 -11.86
N ILE A 192 -1.00 -15.55 -11.52
CA ILE A 192 -0.89 -16.66 -12.48
C ILE A 192 -2.21 -17.44 -12.65
N GLU A 193 -3.29 -16.93 -12.06
CA GLU A 193 -4.64 -17.46 -12.14
C GLU A 193 -5.67 -16.30 -12.11
N PRO A 194 -6.87 -16.47 -12.71
CA PRO A 194 -7.93 -15.46 -12.65
C PRO A 194 -8.58 -15.39 -11.26
N GLY A 195 -9.30 -14.29 -11.01
CA GLY A 195 -10.12 -14.09 -9.79
C GLY A 195 -9.48 -13.21 -8.72
N LEU A 196 -8.29 -12.65 -8.99
CA LEU A 196 -7.69 -11.64 -8.12
C LEU A 196 -8.52 -10.35 -8.18
N MET A 197 -9.04 -9.91 -7.05
CA MET A 197 -9.74 -8.64 -6.87
C MET A 197 -8.84 -7.66 -6.12
N VAL A 198 -8.62 -6.47 -6.68
CA VAL A 198 -7.81 -5.40 -6.07
C VAL A 198 -8.63 -4.14 -5.83
N TYR A 199 -8.37 -3.49 -4.70
CA TYR A 199 -9.19 -2.38 -4.20
C TYR A 199 -8.37 -1.10 -4.07
N SER A 200 -7.30 -1.13 -3.26
CA SER A 200 -6.45 0.04 -3.02
C SER A 200 -5.00 -0.32 -2.69
N PHE A 201 -4.11 0.65 -2.85
CA PHE A 201 -2.80 0.65 -2.23
C PHE A 201 -2.72 1.71 -1.13
N THR A 202 -2.14 1.35 0.01
CA THR A 202 -1.83 2.28 1.11
C THR A 202 -0.33 2.28 1.42
N PHE A 203 0.15 3.34 2.05
CA PHE A 203 1.58 3.63 2.21
C PHE A 203 1.92 4.07 3.63
N GLY A 204 3.16 3.77 4.05
CA GLY A 204 3.74 4.14 5.34
C GLY A 204 5.21 4.55 5.23
#